data_AF-A0A2E5U2U6-F1
#
_entry.id   AF-A0A2E5U2U6-F1
#
_cell.length_a   1.000
_cell.length_b   1.000
_cell.length_c   1.000
_cell.angle_alpha   90.00
_cell.angle_beta   90.00
_cell.angle_gamma   90.00
#
_symmetry.space_group_name_H-M   'P 1'
#
loop_
_entity.id
_entity.type
_entity.pdbx_description
1 polymer ?
#
loop_
_entity_poly.entity_id
_entity_poly.type
_entity_poly.pdbx_seq_one_letter_code
_entity_poly.pdbx_strand_id
1 'polypeptide(L)'
;MLDASTFTDQDIIDISNEKLIPVKIDAGTDEGMALFNQFQGTAYPMIVFLDKNNNEIDRFYGYLPPYEFLIKIKNALNNTENIMYYLKQYNDGNHSAELIKSLADKYKDKEEFDQAISLYQELLLSSNVSKDDYQYSKYTIASLSLRKNEPSIMIDYLNEYSSSSYVEQGVNDLIYFYKLNGQKKEEFSTYSQYIDQLQYSYNFLNNYAWRMSELDTNLNDALEKINIGLSLINKESSGYSYLVDTKAEILWKLNDVQGAINTIEEAILINPENQYYRSQKDKFLQE
;
A
#
# COMPACT_ATOMS: atom_id res chain seq x y z
N MET A 1 -3.69 12.96 -1.68
CA MET A 1 -3.72 12.40 -3.06
C MET A 1 -5.10 12.56 -3.67
N LEU A 2 -6.17 11.94 -3.14
CA LEU A 2 -7.53 12.11 -3.67
C LEU A 2 -7.98 13.58 -3.73
N ASP A 3 -7.86 14.32 -2.62
CA ASP A 3 -8.25 15.74 -2.55
C ASP A 3 -7.49 16.63 -3.54
N ALA A 4 -6.21 16.33 -3.78
CA ALA A 4 -5.31 17.18 -4.58
C ALA A 4 -5.31 16.83 -6.08
N SER A 5 -6.01 15.75 -6.48
CA SER A 5 -5.98 15.27 -7.86
C SER A 5 -7.36 14.77 -8.29
N THR A 6 -7.85 13.71 -7.66
CA THR A 6 -9.10 13.04 -8.07
C THR A 6 -10.33 13.92 -7.87
N PHE A 7 -10.44 14.61 -6.73
CA PHE A 7 -11.62 15.43 -6.42
C PHE A 7 -11.59 16.82 -7.07
N THR A 8 -10.48 17.18 -7.71
CA THR A 8 -10.35 18.41 -8.51
C THR A 8 -10.65 18.19 -9.99
N ASP A 9 -10.86 16.94 -10.40
CA ASP A 9 -11.18 16.59 -11.78
C ASP A 9 -12.61 17.00 -12.14
N GLN A 10 -12.79 17.62 -13.32
CA GLN A 10 -14.07 18.20 -13.71
C GLN A 10 -15.15 17.13 -13.94
N ASP A 11 -14.80 15.98 -14.51
CA ASP A 11 -15.78 14.92 -14.77
C ASP A 11 -16.29 14.30 -13.46
N ILE A 12 -15.41 14.17 -12.47
CA ILE A 12 -15.77 13.73 -11.11
C ILE A 12 -16.67 14.76 -10.42
N ILE A 13 -16.35 16.05 -10.52
CA ILE A 13 -17.16 17.13 -9.93
C ILE A 13 -18.56 17.14 -10.55
N ASP A 14 -18.65 17.09 -11.88
CA ASP A 14 -19.90 17.19 -12.62
C ASP A 14 -20.82 16.01 -12.31
N ILE A 15 -20.32 14.77 -12.40
CA ILE A 15 -21.14 13.59 -12.12
C ILE A 15 -21.56 13.53 -10.63
N SER A 16 -20.69 13.97 -9.72
CA SER A 16 -21.00 13.97 -8.29
C SER A 16 -22.10 14.97 -7.96
N ASN A 17 -22.05 16.17 -8.54
CA ASN A 17 -23.08 17.19 -8.35
C ASN A 17 -24.42 16.79 -8.99
N GLU A 18 -24.40 16.06 -10.11
CA GLU A 18 -25.62 15.67 -10.80
C GLU A 18 -26.28 14.42 -10.18
N LYS A 19 -25.49 13.45 -9.72
CA LYS A 19 -25.98 12.09 -9.39
C LYS A 19 -25.75 11.64 -7.97
N LEU A 20 -24.90 12.31 -7.19
CA LEU A 20 -24.50 11.86 -5.86
C LEU A 20 -24.78 12.92 -4.79
N ILE A 21 -24.72 12.49 -3.53
CA ILE A 21 -24.62 13.37 -2.36
C ILE A 21 -23.27 13.05 -1.71
N PRO A 22 -22.18 13.72 -2.11
CA PRO A 22 -20.86 13.43 -1.56
C PRO A 22 -20.79 13.93 -0.11
N VAL A 23 -20.33 13.07 0.80
CA VAL A 23 -20.10 13.40 2.20
C VAL A 23 -18.66 13.06 2.55
N LYS A 24 -17.90 14.06 2.99
CA LYS A 24 -16.54 13.87 3.50
C LYS A 24 -16.58 13.81 5.03
N ILE A 25 -16.08 12.70 5.57
CA ILE A 25 -16.01 12.46 7.01
C ILE A 25 -14.54 12.42 7.44
N ASP A 26 -14.21 13.19 8.49
CA ASP A 26 -12.91 13.11 9.15
C ASP A 26 -12.95 12.03 10.23
N ALA A 27 -12.34 10.88 9.95
CA ALA A 27 -12.28 9.76 10.87
C ALA A 27 -11.31 9.96 12.05
N GLY A 28 -10.63 11.12 12.14
CA GLY A 28 -9.90 11.54 13.34
C GLY A 28 -10.79 12.12 14.44
N THR A 29 -12.06 12.40 14.14
CA THR A 29 -13.07 12.86 15.12
C THR A 29 -13.81 11.67 15.74
N ASP A 30 -14.37 11.83 16.95
CA ASP A 30 -15.15 10.77 17.62
C ASP A 30 -16.33 10.29 16.74
N GLU A 31 -17.03 11.23 16.11
CA GLU A 31 -18.18 10.97 15.23
C GLU A 31 -17.75 10.25 13.95
N GLY A 32 -16.65 10.72 13.32
CA GLY A 32 -16.11 10.09 12.12
C GLY A 32 -15.56 8.69 12.39
N MET A 33 -14.92 8.49 13.54
CA MET A 33 -14.39 7.18 13.95
C MET A 33 -15.53 6.20 14.27
N ALA A 34 -16.64 6.67 14.85
CA ALA A 34 -17.85 5.88 15.03
C ALA A 34 -18.44 5.41 13.69
N LEU A 35 -18.52 6.30 12.68
CA LEU A 35 -18.96 5.95 11.33
C LEU A 35 -17.98 4.99 10.65
N PHE A 36 -16.67 5.23 10.77
CA PHE A 36 -15.63 4.36 10.22
C PHE A 36 -15.78 2.93 10.76
N ASN A 37 -15.96 2.77 12.07
CA ASN A 37 -16.22 1.48 12.70
C ASN A 37 -17.57 0.87 12.27
N GLN A 38 -18.62 1.66 12.12
CA GLN A 38 -19.92 1.19 11.64
C GLN A 38 -19.80 0.53 10.26
N PHE A 39 -18.96 1.08 9.37
CA PHE A 39 -18.67 0.51 8.06
C PHE A 39 -17.52 -0.49 8.06
N GLN A 40 -17.02 -0.91 9.23
CA GLN A 40 -15.90 -1.84 9.36
C GLN A 40 -14.67 -1.37 8.58
N GLY A 41 -14.38 -0.07 8.65
CA GLY A 41 -13.23 0.52 8.01
C GLY A 41 -11.93 0.07 8.68
N THR A 42 -10.90 -0.11 7.87
CA THR A 42 -9.59 -0.63 8.32
C THR A 42 -8.39 0.09 7.74
N ALA A 43 -8.60 0.84 6.66
CA ALA A 43 -7.58 1.63 6.01
C ALA A 43 -8.15 2.98 5.54
N TYR A 44 -7.25 3.94 5.37
CA TYR A 44 -7.56 5.25 4.81
C TYR A 44 -6.84 5.48 3.48
N PRO A 45 -7.43 6.28 2.57
CA PRO A 45 -8.85 6.68 2.56
C PRO A 45 -9.76 5.49 2.27
N MET A 46 -10.98 5.52 2.83
CA MET A 46 -12.06 4.57 2.53
C MET A 46 -13.18 5.31 1.81
N ILE A 47 -13.65 4.77 0.68
CA ILE A 47 -14.79 5.30 -0.06
C ILE A 47 -15.89 4.25 -0.07
N VAL A 48 -17.10 4.63 0.35
CA VAL A 48 -18.27 3.76 0.42
C VAL A 48 -19.41 4.41 -0.38
N PHE A 49 -20.00 3.65 -1.29
CA PHE A 49 -21.21 4.04 -2.02
C PHE A 49 -22.42 3.43 -1.34
N LEU A 50 -23.40 4.26 -0.98
CA LEU A 50 -24.63 3.84 -0.31
C LEU A 50 -25.84 4.10 -1.21
N ASP A 51 -26.84 3.23 -1.12
CA ASP A 51 -28.16 3.47 -1.69
C ASP A 51 -29.00 4.41 -0.79
N LYS A 52 -30.18 4.81 -1.28
CA LYS A 52 -31.12 5.67 -0.54
C LYS A 52 -31.65 5.07 0.77
N ASN A 53 -31.46 3.78 1.00
CA ASN A 53 -31.86 3.06 2.21
C ASN A 53 -30.65 2.80 3.14
N ASN A 54 -29.49 3.40 2.85
CA ASN A 54 -28.22 3.20 3.56
C ASN A 54 -27.61 1.80 3.42
N ASN A 55 -28.01 1.02 2.41
CA ASN A 55 -27.32 -0.22 2.08
C ASN A 55 -26.05 0.11 1.29
N GLU A 56 -24.98 -0.60 1.59
CA GLU A 56 -23.74 -0.50 0.82
C GLU A 56 -23.88 -1.13 -0.56
N ILE A 57 -23.66 -0.31 -1.59
CA ILE A 57 -23.61 -0.74 -2.99
C ILE A 57 -22.22 -1.27 -3.31
N ASP A 58 -21.18 -0.50 -2.97
CA ASP A 58 -19.80 -0.83 -3.27
C ASP A 58 -18.85 -0.05 -2.35
N ARG A 59 -17.59 -0.49 -2.27
CA ARG A 59 -16.53 0.22 -1.56
C ARG A 59 -15.18 0.02 -2.24
N PHE A 60 -14.22 0.88 -1.90
CA PHE A 60 -12.81 0.65 -2.17
C PHE A 60 -11.94 1.46 -1.20
N TYR A 61 -10.66 1.07 -1.12
CA TYR A 61 -9.66 1.74 -0.30
C TYR A 61 -8.56 2.37 -1.15
N GLY A 62 -7.87 3.34 -0.56
CA GLY A 62 -6.68 3.94 -1.16
C GLY A 62 -6.98 5.01 -2.20
N TYR A 63 -5.91 5.46 -2.86
CA TYR A 63 -6.00 6.42 -3.95
C TYR A 63 -6.38 5.72 -5.26
N LEU A 64 -7.32 6.32 -5.99
CA LEU A 64 -7.56 6.02 -7.40
C LEU A 64 -7.43 7.30 -8.23
N PRO A 65 -6.79 7.24 -9.41
CA PRO A 65 -6.76 8.37 -10.33
C PRO A 65 -8.18 8.71 -10.85
N PRO A 66 -8.41 9.95 -11.34
CA PRO A 66 -9.73 10.41 -11.78
C PRO A 66 -10.49 9.43 -12.68
N TYR A 67 -9.82 8.90 -13.70
CA TYR A 67 -10.44 7.98 -14.67
C TYR A 67 -10.98 6.70 -13.99
N GLU A 68 -10.17 6.06 -13.14
CA GLU A 68 -10.58 4.84 -12.43
C GLU A 68 -11.67 5.13 -11.39
N PHE A 69 -11.58 6.26 -10.69
CA PHE A 69 -12.60 6.69 -9.76
C PHE A 69 -13.95 6.92 -10.46
N LEU A 70 -13.94 7.53 -11.66
CA LEU A 70 -15.15 7.76 -12.46
C LEU A 70 -15.84 6.45 -12.85
N ILE A 71 -15.05 5.41 -13.15
CA ILE A 71 -15.58 4.06 -13.39
C ILE A 71 -16.28 3.52 -12.14
N LYS A 72 -15.67 3.66 -10.95
CA LYS A 72 -16.31 3.25 -9.68
C LYS A 72 -17.64 3.96 -9.44
N ILE A 73 -17.71 5.27 -9.68
CA ILE A 73 -18.97 6.02 -9.59
C ILE A 73 -20.01 5.44 -10.54
N LYS A 74 -19.66 5.28 -11.83
CA LYS A 74 -20.60 4.77 -12.85
C LYS A 74 -21.10 3.37 -12.52
N ASN A 75 -20.22 2.49 -12.04
CA ASN A 75 -20.57 1.15 -11.61
C ASN A 75 -21.55 1.15 -10.43
N ALA A 76 -21.28 1.97 -9.41
CA ALA A 76 -22.19 2.14 -8.28
C ALA A 76 -23.56 2.68 -8.71
N LEU A 77 -23.61 3.70 -9.57
CA LEU A 77 -24.85 4.29 -10.08
C LEU A 77 -25.68 3.29 -10.91
N ASN A 78 -25.02 2.43 -11.69
CA ASN A 78 -25.67 1.47 -12.58
C ASN A 78 -25.94 0.10 -11.93
N ASN A 79 -25.52 -0.10 -10.68
CA ASN A 79 -25.54 -1.40 -10.01
C ASN A 79 -24.83 -2.52 -10.81
N THR A 80 -23.73 -2.16 -11.48
CA THR A 80 -22.88 -3.09 -12.24
C THR A 80 -21.54 -3.23 -11.57
N GLU A 81 -20.88 -4.38 -11.75
CA GLU A 81 -19.50 -4.61 -11.25
C GLU A 81 -19.31 -4.36 -9.75
N ASN A 82 -20.39 -4.50 -8.96
CA ASN A 82 -20.36 -4.53 -7.51
C ASN A 82 -20.49 -5.98 -7.01
N ILE A 83 -20.36 -6.19 -5.70
CA ILE A 83 -20.39 -7.54 -5.13
C ILE A 83 -21.69 -8.29 -5.43
N MET A 84 -22.84 -7.61 -5.35
CA MET A 84 -24.15 -8.23 -5.61
C MET A 84 -24.31 -8.62 -7.08
N TYR A 85 -23.80 -7.80 -8.00
CA TYR A 85 -23.76 -8.10 -9.42
C TYR A 85 -22.95 -9.37 -9.69
N TYR A 86 -21.71 -9.45 -9.19
CA TYR A 86 -20.86 -10.61 -9.41
C TYR A 86 -21.38 -11.87 -8.70
N LEU A 87 -21.89 -11.74 -7.47
CA LEU A 87 -22.44 -12.85 -6.69
C LEU A 87 -23.67 -13.46 -7.38
N LYS A 88 -24.55 -12.62 -7.95
CA LYS A 88 -25.69 -13.10 -8.73
C LYS A 88 -25.22 -13.94 -9.93
N GLN A 89 -24.29 -13.42 -10.73
CA GLN A 89 -23.77 -14.12 -11.90
C GLN A 89 -23.09 -15.44 -11.53
N TYR A 90 -22.35 -15.45 -10.42
CA TYR A 90 -21.70 -16.64 -9.88
C TYR A 90 -22.74 -17.71 -9.50
N ASN A 91 -23.80 -17.32 -8.76
CA ASN A 91 -24.89 -18.21 -8.38
C ASN A 91 -25.73 -18.70 -9.57
N ASP A 92 -25.80 -17.91 -10.65
CA ASP A 92 -26.44 -18.28 -11.92
C ASP A 92 -25.56 -19.21 -12.78
N GLY A 93 -24.38 -19.62 -12.27
CA GLY A 93 -23.51 -20.64 -12.86
C GLY A 93 -22.37 -20.11 -13.72
N ASN A 94 -22.13 -18.79 -13.74
CA ASN A 94 -20.96 -18.23 -14.39
C ASN A 94 -19.74 -18.36 -13.48
N HIS A 95 -18.84 -19.31 -13.77
CA HIS A 95 -17.58 -19.51 -13.05
C HIS A 95 -16.37 -19.17 -13.94
N SER A 96 -16.48 -18.13 -14.77
CA SER A 96 -15.33 -17.68 -15.56
C SER A 96 -14.23 -17.15 -14.65
N ALA A 97 -12.96 -17.30 -15.05
CA ALA A 97 -11.83 -16.77 -14.29
C ALA A 97 -11.96 -15.26 -14.00
N GLU A 98 -12.43 -14.49 -14.98
CA GLU A 98 -12.68 -13.05 -14.84
C GLU A 98 -13.73 -12.74 -13.77
N LEU A 99 -14.85 -13.49 -13.76
CA LEU A 99 -15.90 -13.30 -12.77
C LEU A 99 -15.41 -13.67 -11.37
N ILE A 100 -14.77 -14.84 -11.22
CA ILE A 100 -14.26 -15.33 -9.94
C ILE A 100 -13.24 -14.33 -9.37
N LYS A 101 -12.29 -13.84 -10.19
CA LYS A 101 -11.33 -12.82 -9.78
C LYS A 101 -12.04 -11.57 -9.29
N SER A 102 -12.98 -11.05 -10.08
CA SER A 102 -13.68 -9.81 -9.74
C SER A 102 -14.48 -9.96 -8.44
N LEU A 103 -15.13 -11.10 -8.23
CA LEU A 103 -15.85 -11.40 -6.99
C LEU A 103 -14.88 -11.55 -5.80
N ALA A 104 -13.73 -12.22 -5.98
CA ALA A 104 -12.70 -12.36 -4.96
C ALA A 104 -12.14 -11.00 -4.53
N ASP A 105 -11.83 -10.13 -5.50
CA ASP A 105 -11.39 -8.75 -5.26
C ASP A 105 -12.46 -7.97 -4.47
N LYS A 106 -13.75 -8.17 -4.73
CA LYS A 106 -14.83 -7.54 -3.95
C LYS A 106 -14.90 -8.02 -2.50
N TYR A 107 -14.80 -9.33 -2.26
CA TYR A 107 -14.76 -9.85 -0.90
C TYR A 107 -13.51 -9.38 -0.16
N LYS A 108 -12.37 -9.27 -0.86
CA LYS A 108 -11.13 -8.70 -0.31
C LYS A 108 -11.33 -7.24 0.10
N ASP A 109 -11.94 -6.42 -0.76
CA ASP A 109 -12.21 -5.01 -0.47
C ASP A 109 -13.21 -4.84 0.69
N LYS A 110 -14.07 -5.83 0.94
CA LYS A 110 -14.95 -5.89 2.12
C LYS A 110 -14.32 -6.54 3.35
N GLU A 111 -13.07 -6.97 3.24
CA GLU A 111 -12.33 -7.72 4.26
C GLU A 111 -12.97 -9.04 4.70
N GLU A 112 -13.80 -9.61 3.83
CA GLU A 112 -14.32 -10.96 3.98
C GLU A 112 -13.28 -11.96 3.47
N PHE A 113 -12.15 -12.03 4.18
CA PHE A 113 -10.93 -12.70 3.71
C PHE A 113 -11.10 -14.20 3.45
N ASP A 114 -11.94 -14.90 4.21
CA ASP A 114 -12.17 -16.34 3.98
C ASP A 114 -12.86 -16.58 2.62
N GLN A 115 -13.88 -15.78 2.30
CA GLN A 115 -14.57 -15.81 1.01
C GLN A 115 -13.60 -15.42 -0.12
N ALA A 116 -12.82 -14.37 0.08
CA ALA A 116 -11.82 -13.93 -0.90
C ALA A 116 -10.78 -15.03 -1.19
N ILE A 117 -10.19 -15.62 -0.15
CA ILE A 117 -9.21 -16.70 -0.26
C ILE A 117 -9.82 -17.91 -0.96
N SER A 118 -11.04 -18.30 -0.59
CA SER A 118 -11.74 -19.43 -1.23
C SER A 118 -11.93 -19.20 -2.74
N LEU A 119 -12.30 -18.00 -3.15
CA LEU A 119 -12.48 -17.67 -4.56
C LEU A 119 -11.15 -17.56 -5.31
N TYR A 120 -10.09 -17.03 -4.71
CA TYR A 120 -8.77 -17.07 -5.33
C TYR A 120 -8.26 -18.51 -5.47
N GLN A 121 -8.56 -19.40 -4.51
CA GLN A 121 -8.25 -20.83 -4.63
C GLN A 121 -9.03 -21.48 -5.77
N GLU A 122 -10.31 -21.16 -5.94
CA GLU A 122 -11.11 -21.60 -7.10
C GLU A 122 -10.52 -21.08 -8.42
N LEU A 123 -10.12 -19.81 -8.47
CA LEU A 123 -9.50 -19.19 -9.63
C LEU A 123 -8.21 -19.91 -10.06
N LEU A 124 -7.39 -20.34 -9.11
CA LEU A 124 -6.17 -21.10 -9.39
C LEU A 124 -6.43 -22.48 -10.01
N LEU A 125 -7.63 -23.03 -9.86
CA LEU A 125 -8.06 -24.29 -10.49
C LEU A 125 -8.71 -24.07 -11.86
N SER A 126 -8.99 -22.82 -12.24
CA SER A 126 -9.61 -22.50 -13.51
C SER A 126 -8.68 -22.78 -14.69
N SER A 127 -9.23 -23.40 -15.74
CA SER A 127 -8.46 -23.84 -16.92
C SER A 127 -8.01 -22.68 -17.81
N ASN A 128 -8.57 -21.48 -17.65
CA ASN A 128 -8.27 -20.29 -18.45
C ASN A 128 -7.75 -19.10 -17.64
N VAL A 129 -7.25 -19.33 -16.41
CA VAL A 129 -6.61 -18.28 -15.62
C VAL A 129 -5.37 -17.74 -16.34
N SER A 130 -5.25 -16.41 -16.42
CA SER A 130 -4.05 -15.79 -16.99
C SER A 130 -2.85 -15.99 -16.08
N LYS A 131 -1.63 -15.91 -16.63
CA LYS A 131 -0.40 -16.00 -15.81
C LYS A 131 -0.37 -14.92 -14.73
N ASP A 132 -0.79 -13.71 -15.08
CA ASP A 132 -0.77 -12.57 -14.16
C ASP A 132 -1.80 -12.75 -13.04
N ASP A 133 -3.02 -13.20 -13.37
CA ASP A 133 -4.05 -13.50 -12.37
C ASP A 133 -3.65 -14.66 -11.48
N TYR A 134 -2.96 -15.67 -12.02
CA TYR A 134 -2.44 -16.78 -11.23
C TYR A 134 -1.41 -16.28 -10.21
N GLN A 135 -0.43 -15.50 -10.65
CA GLN A 135 0.61 -14.94 -9.77
C GLN A 135 0.01 -13.99 -8.72
N TYR A 136 -0.91 -13.12 -9.15
CA TYR A 136 -1.64 -12.22 -8.27
C TYR A 136 -2.46 -12.98 -7.23
N SER A 137 -3.15 -14.06 -7.60
CA SER A 137 -3.97 -14.85 -6.68
C SER A 137 -3.11 -15.56 -5.64
N LYS A 138 -1.97 -16.15 -6.05
CA LYS A 138 -1.01 -16.77 -5.11
C LYS A 138 -0.48 -15.76 -4.09
N TYR A 139 -0.01 -14.61 -4.57
CA TYR A 139 0.42 -13.51 -3.72
C TYR A 139 -0.70 -13.03 -2.78
N THR A 140 -1.89 -12.81 -3.32
CA THR A 140 -3.01 -12.26 -2.54
C THR A 140 -3.45 -13.21 -1.44
N ILE A 141 -3.53 -14.52 -1.72
CA ILE A 141 -3.79 -15.53 -0.67
C ILE A 141 -2.75 -15.42 0.44
N ALA A 142 -1.46 -15.39 0.08
CA ALA A 142 -0.37 -15.27 1.04
C ALA A 142 -0.43 -13.97 1.88
N SER A 143 -0.73 -12.84 1.24
CA SER A 143 -0.89 -11.54 1.90
C SER A 143 -2.08 -11.53 2.86
N LEU A 144 -3.22 -12.09 2.44
CA LEU A 144 -4.40 -12.21 3.31
C LEU A 144 -4.18 -13.14 4.50
N SER A 145 -3.39 -14.21 4.36
CA SER A 145 -3.01 -15.07 5.47
C SER A 145 -2.26 -14.33 6.59
N LEU A 146 -1.51 -13.27 6.28
CA LEU A 146 -0.88 -12.43 7.31
C LEU A 146 -1.90 -11.71 8.19
N ARG A 147 -3.02 -11.26 7.61
CA ARG A 147 -4.14 -10.67 8.38
C ARG A 147 -4.80 -11.67 9.32
N LYS A 148 -4.69 -12.95 8.98
CA LYS A 148 -5.13 -14.08 9.82
C LYS A 148 -4.06 -14.59 10.80
N ASN A 149 -2.94 -13.89 10.91
CA ASN A 149 -1.81 -14.28 11.76
C ASN A 149 -1.16 -15.62 11.36
N GLU A 150 -1.13 -15.92 10.06
CA GLU A 150 -0.56 -17.14 9.47
C GLU A 150 0.63 -16.81 8.53
N PRO A 151 1.78 -16.34 9.07
CA PRO A 151 2.91 -15.88 8.25
C PRO A 151 3.62 -16.99 7.48
N SER A 152 3.45 -18.26 7.87
CA SER A 152 4.05 -19.40 7.17
C SER A 152 3.62 -19.47 5.71
N ILE A 153 2.38 -19.11 5.39
CA ILE A 153 1.87 -19.13 4.01
C ILE A 153 2.60 -18.10 3.15
N MET A 154 2.91 -16.92 3.69
CA MET A 154 3.73 -15.91 3.00
C MET A 154 5.18 -16.37 2.83
N ILE A 155 5.75 -16.98 3.85
CA ILE A 155 7.11 -17.53 3.78
C ILE A 155 7.21 -18.61 2.69
N ASP A 156 6.26 -19.54 2.66
CA ASP A 156 6.19 -20.60 1.64
C ASP A 156 6.04 -20.00 0.24
N TYR A 157 5.16 -19.00 0.09
CA TYR A 157 4.99 -18.27 -1.16
C TYR A 157 6.30 -17.64 -1.64
N LEU A 158 7.03 -16.92 -0.79
CA LEU A 158 8.27 -16.25 -1.17
C LEU A 158 9.39 -17.25 -1.51
N ASN A 159 9.40 -18.43 -0.89
CA ASN A 159 10.34 -19.50 -1.20
C ASN A 159 10.04 -20.17 -2.55
N GLU A 160 8.76 -20.50 -2.81
CA GLU A 160 8.34 -21.20 -4.02
C GLU A 160 8.31 -20.27 -5.24
N TYR A 161 7.93 -19.01 -5.06
CA TYR A 161 7.71 -18.03 -6.13
C TYR A 161 8.73 -16.88 -6.12
N SER A 162 10.00 -17.19 -5.83
CA SER A 162 11.10 -16.22 -5.71
C SER A 162 11.39 -15.39 -6.99
N SER A 163 10.81 -15.74 -8.13
CA SER A 163 10.90 -14.97 -9.40
C SER A 163 9.61 -14.24 -9.76
N SER A 164 8.60 -14.23 -8.88
CA SER A 164 7.35 -13.52 -9.13
C SER A 164 7.55 -12.01 -9.13
N SER A 165 6.74 -11.31 -9.92
CA SER A 165 6.64 -9.84 -9.90
C SER A 165 6.12 -9.28 -8.58
N TYR A 166 5.60 -10.12 -7.68
CA TYR A 166 5.06 -9.74 -6.37
C TYR A 166 6.01 -10.04 -5.19
N VAL A 167 7.25 -10.47 -5.44
CA VAL A 167 8.19 -10.82 -4.36
C VAL A 167 8.45 -9.62 -3.44
N GLU A 168 8.72 -8.44 -3.99
CA GLU A 168 9.00 -7.26 -3.17
C GLU A 168 7.78 -6.88 -2.30
N GLN A 169 6.58 -6.96 -2.85
CA GLN A 169 5.33 -6.73 -2.12
C GLN A 169 5.16 -7.74 -0.99
N GLY A 170 5.35 -9.04 -1.26
CA GLY A 170 5.24 -10.07 -0.23
C GLY A 170 6.29 -9.95 0.88
N VAL A 171 7.53 -9.57 0.53
CA VAL A 171 8.58 -9.27 1.51
C VAL A 171 8.20 -8.07 2.38
N ASN A 172 7.73 -6.99 1.77
CA ASN A 172 7.30 -5.79 2.51
C ASN A 172 6.09 -6.08 3.42
N ASP A 173 5.11 -6.85 2.95
CA ASP A 173 3.96 -7.28 3.74
C ASP A 173 4.39 -8.11 4.97
N LEU A 174 5.35 -9.02 4.78
CA LEU A 174 5.89 -9.86 5.86
C LEU A 174 6.68 -9.04 6.89
N ILE A 175 7.53 -8.12 6.43
CA ILE A 175 8.26 -7.17 7.29
C ILE A 175 7.27 -6.33 8.09
N TYR A 176 6.24 -5.78 7.44
CA TYR A 176 5.22 -4.96 8.08
C TYR A 176 4.44 -5.75 9.13
N PHE A 177 4.07 -6.99 8.81
CA PHE A 177 3.44 -7.92 9.76
C PHE A 177 4.31 -8.09 11.02
N TYR A 178 5.61 -8.38 10.87
CA TYR A 178 6.51 -8.52 12.01
C TYR A 178 6.68 -7.22 12.80
N LYS A 179 6.77 -6.07 12.11
CA LYS A 179 6.85 -4.75 12.75
C LYS A 179 5.62 -4.48 13.63
N LEU A 180 4.41 -4.71 13.10
CA LEU A 180 3.16 -4.51 13.84
C LEU A 180 3.04 -5.42 15.06
N ASN A 181 3.54 -6.65 14.97
CA ASN A 181 3.52 -7.62 16.08
C ASN A 181 4.73 -7.48 17.04
N GLY A 182 5.59 -6.47 16.85
CA GLY A 182 6.77 -6.26 17.69
C GLY A 182 7.87 -7.32 17.54
N GLN A 183 7.80 -8.13 16.49
CA GLN A 183 8.71 -9.25 16.20
C GLN A 183 9.98 -8.75 15.52
N LYS A 184 10.76 -7.93 16.24
CA LYS A 184 11.95 -7.24 15.70
C LYS A 184 13.01 -8.17 15.14
N LYS A 185 13.16 -9.38 15.71
CA LYS A 185 14.16 -10.34 15.25
C LYS A 185 13.78 -10.88 13.88
N GLU A 186 12.54 -11.30 13.71
CA GLU A 186 11.98 -11.81 12.47
C GLU A 186 11.94 -10.73 11.39
N GLU A 187 11.54 -9.51 11.75
CA GLU A 187 11.63 -8.33 10.89
C GLU A 187 13.05 -8.14 10.34
N PHE A 188 14.05 -8.08 11.23
CA PHE A 188 15.45 -7.90 10.85
C PHE A 188 15.99 -9.08 10.02
N SER A 189 15.64 -10.32 10.38
CA SER A 189 16.01 -11.51 9.63
C SER A 189 15.41 -11.50 8.22
N THR A 190 14.19 -10.98 8.05
CA THR A 190 13.54 -10.85 6.74
C THR A 190 14.27 -9.85 5.86
N TYR A 191 14.64 -8.67 6.39
CA TYR A 191 15.51 -7.75 5.65
C TYR A 191 16.81 -8.42 5.22
N SER A 192 17.50 -9.08 6.15
CA SER A 192 18.78 -9.74 5.89
C SER A 192 18.68 -10.82 4.82
N GLN A 193 17.57 -11.56 4.78
CA GLN A 193 17.34 -12.63 3.81
C GLN A 193 17.14 -12.10 2.39
N TYR A 194 16.47 -10.95 2.23
CA TYR A 194 16.03 -10.44 0.93
C TYR A 194 16.83 -9.24 0.41
N ILE A 195 17.76 -8.68 1.19
CA ILE A 195 18.55 -7.50 0.80
C ILE A 195 19.33 -7.69 -0.50
N ASP A 196 19.93 -8.87 -0.71
CA ASP A 196 20.70 -9.16 -1.93
C ASP A 196 19.78 -9.35 -3.14
N GLN A 197 18.62 -9.97 -2.92
CA GLN A 197 17.63 -10.19 -3.99
C GLN A 197 17.00 -8.87 -4.45
N LEU A 198 16.75 -7.96 -3.50
CA LEU A 198 16.09 -6.67 -3.74
C LEU A 198 17.08 -5.50 -3.81
N GLN A 199 18.37 -5.78 -4.04
CA GLN A 199 19.44 -4.78 -4.08
C GLN A 199 19.28 -3.71 -5.18
N TYR A 200 18.39 -3.94 -6.15
CA TYR A 200 18.09 -2.99 -7.23
C TYR A 200 16.78 -2.21 -7.00
N SER A 201 16.07 -2.45 -5.88
CA SER A 201 14.93 -1.63 -5.48
C SER A 201 15.40 -0.51 -4.55
N TYR A 202 15.46 0.71 -5.07
CA TYR A 202 15.78 1.88 -4.25
C TYR A 202 14.75 2.08 -3.11
N ASN A 203 13.50 1.66 -3.31
CA ASN A 203 12.46 1.70 -2.28
C ASN A 203 12.76 0.73 -1.14
N PHE A 204 13.11 -0.53 -1.48
CA PHE A 204 13.46 -1.53 -0.48
C PHE A 204 14.72 -1.12 0.31
N LEU A 205 15.76 -0.65 -0.37
CA LEU A 205 16.98 -0.17 0.26
C LEU A 205 16.73 1.03 1.18
N ASN A 206 15.87 1.96 0.76
CA ASN A 206 15.44 3.08 1.60
C ASN A 206 14.69 2.61 2.85
N ASN A 207 13.73 1.69 2.69
CA ASN A 207 12.96 1.14 3.81
C ASN A 207 13.87 0.44 4.82
N TYR A 208 14.85 -0.35 4.35
CA TYR A 208 15.87 -0.95 5.20
C TYR A 208 16.68 0.11 5.94
N ALA A 209 17.24 1.09 5.22
CA ALA A 209 18.11 2.11 5.79
C ALA A 209 17.38 2.98 6.83
N TRP A 210 16.15 3.40 6.53
CA TRP A 210 15.28 4.09 7.48
C TRP A 210 14.98 3.23 8.70
N ARG A 211 14.67 1.95 8.51
CA ARG A 211 14.39 1.07 9.64
C ARG A 211 15.61 0.88 10.54
N MET A 212 16.80 0.81 9.97
CA MET A 212 18.06 0.72 10.72
C MET A 212 18.34 2.01 11.51
N SER A 213 18.00 3.18 10.97
CA SER A 213 18.10 4.46 11.69
C SER A 213 17.11 4.52 12.86
N GLU A 214 15.86 4.08 12.69
CA GLU A 214 14.85 3.99 13.75
C GLU A 214 15.30 3.06 14.90
N LEU A 215 15.97 1.95 14.57
CA LEU A 215 16.44 0.96 15.53
C LEU A 215 17.82 1.27 16.12
N ASP A 216 18.51 2.29 15.59
CA ASP A 216 19.87 2.67 15.96
C ASP A 216 20.87 1.50 15.87
N THR A 217 20.77 0.72 14.78
CA THR A 217 21.60 -0.47 14.54
C THR A 217 22.05 -0.52 13.09
N ASN A 218 23.17 -1.19 12.81
CA ASN A 218 23.70 -1.38 11.45
C ASN A 218 23.84 -0.09 10.61
N LEU A 219 24.06 1.06 11.25
CA LEU A 219 24.04 2.37 10.59
C LEU A 219 25.05 2.50 9.43
N ASN A 220 26.23 1.89 9.54
CA ASN A 220 27.21 1.88 8.45
C ASN A 220 26.74 1.10 7.22
N ASP A 221 26.09 -0.04 7.43
CA ASP A 221 25.51 -0.84 6.34
C ASP A 221 24.27 -0.12 5.76
N ALA A 222 23.42 0.46 6.62
CA ALA A 222 22.32 1.31 6.19
C ALA A 222 22.79 2.49 5.33
N LEU A 223 23.91 3.13 5.68
CA LEU A 223 24.53 4.18 4.90
C LEU A 223 25.02 3.69 3.53
N GLU A 224 25.58 2.48 3.45
CA GLU A 224 25.95 1.86 2.18
C GLU A 224 24.71 1.62 1.30
N LYS A 225 23.67 0.99 1.87
CA LYS A 225 22.44 0.65 1.16
C LYS A 225 21.67 1.88 0.68
N ILE A 226 21.59 2.95 1.46
CA ILE A 226 20.95 4.19 1.00
C ILE A 226 21.74 4.89 -0.12
N ASN A 227 23.09 4.82 -0.09
CA ASN A 227 23.91 5.35 -1.18
C ASN A 227 23.70 4.55 -2.48
N ILE A 228 23.56 3.23 -2.40
CA ILE A 228 23.17 2.40 -3.56
C ILE A 228 21.78 2.82 -4.04
N GLY A 229 20.81 2.95 -3.14
CA GLY A 229 19.46 3.42 -3.47
C GLY A 229 19.47 4.76 -4.22
N LEU A 230 20.21 5.75 -3.74
CA LEU A 230 20.38 7.06 -4.37
C LEU A 230 21.02 6.99 -5.77
N SER A 231 21.84 5.97 -6.04
CA SER A 231 22.44 5.75 -7.36
C SER A 231 21.47 5.16 -8.39
N LEU A 232 20.38 4.54 -7.91
CA LEU A 232 19.37 3.85 -8.74
C LEU A 232 18.19 4.75 -9.11
N ILE A 233 18.06 5.93 -8.50
CA ILE A 233 16.97 6.88 -8.74
C ILE A 233 17.49 8.20 -9.34
N ASN A 234 16.74 8.76 -10.30
CA ASN A 234 17.03 10.08 -10.85
C ASN A 234 16.72 11.18 -9.81
N LYS A 235 17.59 12.19 -9.70
CA LYS A 235 17.41 13.38 -8.85
C LYS A 235 16.10 14.13 -9.09
N GLU A 236 15.57 14.10 -10.30
CA GLU A 236 14.30 14.74 -10.67
C GLU A 236 13.07 13.96 -10.19
N SER A 237 13.25 12.71 -9.75
CA SER A 237 12.15 11.92 -9.21
C SER A 237 11.69 12.47 -7.87
N SER A 238 10.37 12.54 -7.67
CA SER A 238 9.76 12.90 -6.39
C SER A 238 10.22 12.00 -5.23
N GLY A 239 10.65 10.77 -5.53
CA GLY A 239 11.20 9.82 -4.58
C GLY A 239 12.58 10.20 -4.02
N TYR A 240 13.36 11.00 -4.76
CA TYR A 240 14.78 11.22 -4.46
C TYR A 240 15.00 11.92 -3.12
N SER A 241 14.21 12.96 -2.83
CA SER A 241 14.38 13.72 -1.58
C SER A 241 14.10 12.88 -0.33
N TYR A 242 13.26 11.85 -0.42
CA TYR A 242 13.03 10.92 0.71
C TYR A 242 14.28 10.10 1.01
N LEU A 243 15.00 9.64 -0.02
CA LEU A 243 16.25 8.89 0.18
C LEU A 243 17.36 9.78 0.73
N VAL A 244 17.40 11.04 0.30
CA VAL A 244 18.33 12.04 0.83
C VAL A 244 18.06 12.31 2.31
N ASP A 245 16.79 12.45 2.73
CA ASP A 245 16.42 12.58 4.14
C ASP A 245 16.86 11.37 4.98
N THR A 246 16.57 10.14 4.51
CA THR A 246 17.04 8.91 5.18
C THR A 246 18.56 8.91 5.37
N LYS A 247 19.32 9.32 4.34
CA LYS A 247 20.77 9.43 4.44
C LYS A 247 21.20 10.47 5.47
N ALA A 248 20.56 11.63 5.50
CA ALA A 248 20.86 12.67 6.47
C ALA A 248 20.63 12.20 7.91
N GLU A 249 19.52 11.49 8.16
CA GLU A 249 19.22 10.87 9.46
C GLU A 249 20.32 9.90 9.91
N ILE A 250 20.79 9.05 9.01
CA ILE A 250 21.83 8.05 9.29
C ILE A 250 23.17 8.74 9.59
N LEU A 251 23.55 9.74 8.80
CA LEU A 251 24.78 10.51 9.03
C LEU A 251 24.76 11.19 10.39
N TRP A 252 23.63 11.78 10.78
CA TRP A 252 23.46 12.41 12.08
C TRP A 252 23.63 11.39 13.21
N LYS A 253 22.99 10.21 13.13
CA LYS A 253 23.15 9.12 14.10
C LYS A 253 24.57 8.54 14.16
N LEU A 254 25.33 8.65 13.08
CA LEU A 254 26.76 8.31 13.03
C LEU A 254 27.66 9.43 13.60
N ASN A 255 27.08 10.51 14.14
CA ASN A 255 27.76 11.72 14.63
C ASN A 255 28.47 12.53 13.53
N ASP A 256 28.14 12.33 12.25
CA ASP A 256 28.55 13.20 11.14
C ASP A 256 27.52 14.31 10.93
N VAL A 257 27.47 15.24 11.90
CA VAL A 257 26.49 16.35 11.92
C VAL A 257 26.64 17.24 10.69
N GLN A 258 27.88 17.54 10.27
CA GLN A 258 28.10 18.38 9.09
C GLN A 258 27.64 17.67 7.81
N GLY A 259 27.93 16.37 7.67
CA GLY A 259 27.44 15.56 6.56
C GLY A 259 25.91 15.49 6.52
N ALA A 260 25.27 15.33 7.68
CA ALA A 260 23.82 15.32 7.80
C ALA A 260 23.20 16.66 7.36
N ILE A 261 23.73 17.79 7.84
CA ILE A 261 23.25 19.14 7.47
C ILE A 261 23.40 19.38 5.96
N ASN A 262 24.57 19.08 5.40
CA ASN A 262 24.79 19.24 3.95
C ASN A 262 23.83 18.37 3.12
N THR A 263 23.55 17.15 3.61
CA THR A 263 22.66 16.21 2.93
C THR A 263 21.20 16.67 3.00
N ILE A 264 20.69 17.07 4.18
CA ILE A 264 19.29 17.52 4.28
C ILE A 264 19.04 18.83 3.54
N GLU A 265 20.06 19.69 3.40
CA GLU A 265 19.97 20.88 2.55
C GLU A 265 19.70 20.54 1.09
N GLU A 266 20.22 19.43 0.56
CA GLU A 266 19.87 18.93 -0.78
C GLU A 266 18.39 18.57 -0.87
N ALA A 267 17.82 17.89 0.14
CA ALA A 267 16.39 17.57 0.17
C ALA A 267 15.51 18.84 0.24
N ILE A 268 15.93 19.85 1.01
CA ILE A 268 15.24 21.16 1.10
C ILE A 268 15.31 21.90 -0.24
N LEU A 269 16.44 21.85 -0.95
CA LEU A 269 16.56 22.50 -2.26
C LEU A 269 15.61 21.87 -3.29
N ILE A 270 15.42 20.55 -3.24
CA ILE A 270 14.49 19.84 -4.12
C ILE A 270 13.04 20.16 -3.76
N ASN A 271 12.70 20.20 -2.46
CA ASN A 271 11.35 20.41 -1.97
C ASN A 271 11.31 21.53 -0.89
N PRO A 272 11.42 22.81 -1.28
CA PRO A 272 11.60 23.92 -0.34
C PRO A 272 10.40 24.18 0.56
N GLU A 273 9.20 23.80 0.12
CA GLU A 273 7.96 23.95 0.89
C GLU A 273 7.75 22.82 1.91
N ASN A 274 8.58 21.78 1.90
CA ASN A 274 8.43 20.67 2.84
C ASN A 274 8.95 21.08 4.24
N GLN A 275 8.02 21.37 5.14
CA GLN A 275 8.33 21.76 6.52
C GLN A 275 9.07 20.67 7.30
N TYR A 276 8.84 19.38 7.00
CA TYR A 276 9.50 18.28 7.70
C TYR A 276 11.02 18.30 7.49
N TYR A 277 11.52 18.58 6.28
CA TYR A 277 12.97 18.66 6.03
C TYR A 277 13.62 19.83 6.76
N ARG A 278 12.91 20.96 6.92
CA ARG A 278 13.39 22.09 7.71
C ARG A 278 13.47 21.73 9.19
N SER A 279 12.45 21.06 9.73
CA SER A 279 12.46 20.56 11.10
C SER A 279 13.57 19.54 11.35
N GLN A 280 13.85 18.66 10.37
CA GLN A 280 14.98 17.72 10.43
C GLN A 280 16.32 18.46 10.50
N LYS A 281 16.52 19.49 9.69
CA LYS A 281 17.72 20.34 9.77
C LYS A 281 17.87 21.01 11.13
N ASP A 282 16.78 21.56 11.68
CA ASP A 282 16.79 22.20 13.00
C ASP A 282 17.13 21.19 14.10
N LYS A 283 16.63 19.95 14.00
CA LYS A 283 16.98 18.84 14.90
C LYS A 283 18.49 18.58 14.88
N PHE A 284 19.10 18.47 13.70
CA PHE A 284 20.53 18.19 13.56
C PHE A 284 21.43 19.32 14.10
N LEU A 285 20.92 20.55 14.20
CA LEU A 285 21.64 21.71 14.74
C LEU A 285 21.57 21.84 16.27
N GLN A 286 20.68 21.09 16.93
CA GLN A 286 20.42 21.19 18.38
C GLN A 286 21.26 20.22 19.24
N GLU A 287 22.12 19.40 18.62
CA GLU A 287 23.08 18.50 19.28
C GLU A 287 24.52 18.97 19.10
#